data_AF-A0A3M5D532-F1
#
_entry.id   AF-A0A3M5D532-F1
#
_cell.length_a   1.000
_cell.length_b   1.000
_cell.length_c   1.000
_cell.angle_alpha   90.00
_cell.angle_beta   90.00
_cell.angle_gamma   90.00
#
_symmetry.space_group_name_H-M   'P 1'
#
loop_
_entity.id
_entity.type
_entity.pdbx_description
1 polymer ?
#
loop_
_entity_poly.entity_id
_entity_poly.type
_entity_poly.pdbx_seq_one_letter_code
_entity_poly.pdbx_strand_id
1 'polypeptide(L)'
;MALYREVVERIRESDTDVIINLTAGMGGDLEIGKGEQPLEFGAGTDLVGPLERLRHVEELLPEICTLDCGTLNFGDGDYIYVSTPAQLRAGARRITELGVKAELEIFDTGHLWFAKQMLKEGLLEDPLFQICLGIPWGAPADTTTMKAMADNLPPGATWAGFGIGRTQMPMVAQAMLLGGNVRVGLEDNIWLDKGVPASNGSLVERAIEIIER
;
A
#
# COMPACT_ATOMS: atom_id res chain seq x y z
N MET A 1 4.09 -6.76 17.59
CA MET A 1 4.72 -8.09 17.44
C MET A 1 3.75 -9.23 17.80
N ALA A 2 3.29 -9.38 19.05
CA ALA A 2 2.41 -10.50 19.45
C ALA A 2 1.14 -10.65 18.58
N LEU A 3 0.47 -9.55 18.25
CA LEU A 3 -0.75 -9.57 17.44
C LEU A 3 -0.51 -10.02 15.99
N TYR A 4 0.60 -9.58 15.37
CA TYR A 4 0.96 -10.04 14.02
C TYR A 4 1.20 -11.55 13.99
N ARG A 5 1.94 -12.06 14.99
CA ARG A 5 2.19 -13.50 15.10
C ARG A 5 0.88 -14.27 15.21
N GLU A 6 0.02 -13.87 16.14
CA GLU A 6 -1.26 -14.56 16.36
C GLU A 6 -2.11 -14.61 15.09
N VAL A 7 -2.20 -13.51 14.33
CA VAL A 7 -2.95 -13.47 13.08
C VAL A 7 -2.34 -14.39 12.02
N VAL A 8 -1.02 -14.31 11.80
CA VAL A 8 -0.32 -15.14 10.80
C VAL A 8 -0.42 -16.62 11.15
N GLU A 9 -0.26 -16.99 12.42
CA GLU A 9 -0.43 -18.38 12.89
C GLU A 9 -1.85 -18.87 12.62
N ARG A 10 -2.89 -18.10 12.99
CA ARG A 10 -4.29 -18.48 12.74
C ARG A 10 -4.61 -18.64 11.25
N ILE A 11 -4.05 -17.80 10.37
CA ILE A 11 -4.24 -17.92 8.92
C ILE A 11 -3.56 -19.19 8.40
N ARG A 12 -2.29 -19.41 8.76
CA ARG A 12 -1.49 -20.57 8.32
C ARG A 12 -2.00 -21.91 8.88
N GLU A 13 -2.66 -21.90 10.04
CA GLU A 13 -3.33 -23.08 10.63
C GLU A 13 -4.72 -23.35 10.04
N SER A 14 -5.26 -22.44 9.21
CA SER A 14 -6.57 -22.64 8.59
C SER A 14 -6.52 -23.61 7.41
N ASP A 15 -7.67 -24.19 7.05
CA ASP A 15 -7.79 -25.07 5.87
C ASP A 15 -7.74 -24.30 4.53
N THR A 16 -7.54 -22.98 4.55
CA THR A 16 -7.52 -22.12 3.36
C THR A 16 -6.13 -21.58 3.12
N ASP A 17 -5.54 -21.94 1.98
CA ASP A 17 -4.26 -21.39 1.54
C ASP A 17 -4.48 -19.99 0.92
N VAL A 18 -3.84 -18.99 1.51
CA VAL A 18 -3.84 -17.61 1.02
C VAL A 18 -2.45 -17.02 1.15
N ILE A 19 -2.06 -16.21 0.16
CA ILE A 19 -0.85 -15.39 0.22
C ILE A 19 -1.03 -14.34 1.33
N ILE A 20 -0.05 -14.21 2.22
CA ILE A 20 -0.06 -13.20 3.26
C ILE A 20 0.78 -12.01 2.79
N ASN A 21 0.14 -10.85 2.71
CA ASN A 21 0.81 -9.55 2.51
C ASN A 21 0.76 -8.76 3.82
N LEU A 22 1.90 -8.56 4.47
CA LEU A 22 1.98 -7.76 5.70
C LEU A 22 2.35 -6.31 5.38
N THR A 23 1.61 -5.36 5.95
CA THR A 23 2.00 -3.95 5.84
C THR A 23 3.37 -3.70 6.48
N ALA A 24 4.21 -2.88 5.85
CA ALA A 24 5.37 -2.25 6.50
C ALA A 24 5.32 -0.72 6.45
N GLY A 25 4.12 -0.16 6.25
CA GLY A 25 3.87 1.29 6.27
C GLY A 25 3.87 1.88 7.69
N MET A 26 3.43 1.12 8.69
CA MET A 26 3.30 1.60 10.09
C MET A 26 4.59 2.23 10.63
N GLY A 27 4.48 3.21 11.52
CA GLY A 27 5.66 3.87 12.07
C GLY A 27 6.23 4.93 11.14
N GLY A 28 5.41 5.47 10.24
CA GLY A 28 5.76 6.51 9.29
C GLY A 28 4.99 7.80 9.42
N ASP A 29 4.06 7.89 10.35
CA ASP A 29 3.25 9.07 10.55
C ASP A 29 4.01 10.12 11.38
N LEU A 30 4.02 11.35 10.87
CA LEU A 30 4.54 12.53 11.55
C LEU A 30 3.44 13.58 11.59
N GLU A 31 2.96 13.89 12.80
CA GLU A 31 2.03 15.00 13.02
C GLU A 31 2.86 16.26 13.29
N ILE A 32 2.84 17.22 12.36
CA ILE A 32 3.54 18.49 12.49
C ILE A 32 2.93 19.32 13.62
N GLY A 33 3.78 20.05 14.35
CA GLY A 33 3.34 20.90 15.45
C GLY A 33 2.48 22.08 14.97
N LYS A 34 1.53 22.48 15.81
CA LYS A 34 0.48 23.44 15.44
C LYS A 34 1.00 24.89 15.33
N GLY A 35 0.40 25.65 14.43
CA GLY A 35 0.67 27.08 14.26
C GLY A 35 2.13 27.34 13.85
N GLU A 36 2.80 28.25 14.55
CA GLU A 36 4.20 28.63 14.28
C GLU A 36 5.22 27.73 14.98
N GLN A 37 4.80 26.57 15.50
CA GLN A 37 5.65 25.64 16.26
C GLN A 37 5.82 24.28 15.55
N PRO A 38 6.32 24.23 14.30
CA PRO A 38 6.30 23.02 13.48
C PRO A 38 7.16 21.87 14.02
N LEU A 39 8.08 22.14 14.94
CA LEU A 39 8.95 21.13 15.57
C LEU A 39 8.36 20.53 16.85
N GLU A 40 7.26 21.07 17.36
CA GLU A 40 6.52 20.50 18.49
C GLU A 40 5.57 19.41 17.99
N PHE A 41 6.14 18.28 17.54
CA PHE A 41 5.39 17.21 16.91
C PHE A 41 4.20 16.73 17.77
N GLY A 42 3.09 16.45 17.09
CA GLY A 42 1.83 16.07 17.70
C GLY A 42 1.82 14.62 18.21
N ALA A 43 0.79 14.31 19.02
CA ALA A 43 0.64 13.04 19.70
C ALA A 43 0.33 11.86 18.76
N GLY A 44 -0.06 12.13 17.51
CA GLY A 44 -0.23 11.12 16.46
C GLY A 44 1.05 10.73 15.75
N THR A 45 2.20 11.29 16.12
CA THR A 45 3.50 10.90 15.55
C THR A 45 3.88 9.48 16.01
N ASP A 46 4.09 8.57 15.06
CA ASP A 46 4.59 7.22 15.30
C ASP A 46 5.91 6.93 14.56
N LEU A 47 6.53 7.97 13.99
CA LEU A 47 7.73 7.88 13.16
C LEU A 47 8.92 7.13 13.81
N VAL A 48 9.23 5.94 13.30
CA VAL A 48 10.39 5.12 13.67
C VAL A 48 11.34 4.90 12.49
N GLY A 49 12.51 4.29 12.78
CA GLY A 49 13.50 3.95 11.76
C GLY A 49 13.00 2.91 10.75
N PRO A 50 13.54 2.89 9.52
CA PRO A 50 13.03 2.06 8.42
C PRO A 50 13.09 0.55 8.70
N LEU A 51 14.10 0.10 9.44
CA LEU A 51 14.23 -1.31 9.80
C LEU A 51 13.35 -1.71 10.99
N GLU A 52 13.00 -0.76 11.86
CA GLU A 52 12.05 -1.02 12.96
C GLU A 52 10.66 -1.35 12.38
N ARG A 53 10.27 -0.68 11.28
CA ARG A 53 9.03 -0.97 10.54
C ARG A 53 8.97 -2.38 9.94
N LEU A 54 10.11 -3.08 9.82
CA LEU A 54 10.20 -4.40 9.19
C LEU A 54 10.35 -5.55 10.19
N ARG A 55 10.33 -5.28 11.50
CA ARG A 55 10.62 -6.31 12.51
C ARG A 55 9.65 -7.51 12.45
N HIS A 56 8.36 -7.27 12.22
CA HIS A 56 7.39 -8.35 12.06
C HIS A 56 7.55 -9.08 10.72
N VAL A 57 7.98 -8.40 9.66
CA VAL A 57 8.27 -9.03 8.36
C VAL A 57 9.45 -9.98 8.49
N GLU A 58 10.53 -9.52 9.12
CA GLU A 58 11.73 -10.33 9.39
C GLU A 58 11.44 -11.56 10.25
N GLU A 59 10.56 -11.42 11.22
CA GLU A 59 10.20 -12.50 12.15
C GLU A 59 9.25 -13.53 11.54
N LEU A 60 8.27 -13.08 10.74
CA LEU A 60 7.16 -13.92 10.29
C LEU A 60 7.33 -14.43 8.85
N LEU A 61 8.23 -13.79 8.08
CA LEU A 61 8.56 -14.12 6.69
C LEU A 61 7.28 -14.36 5.86
N PRO A 62 6.46 -13.32 5.65
CA PRO A 62 5.31 -13.43 4.76
C PRO A 62 5.78 -13.57 3.31
N GLU A 63 4.89 -14.01 2.43
CA GLU A 63 5.21 -14.10 1.00
C GLU A 63 5.40 -12.69 0.38
N ILE A 64 4.62 -11.72 0.85
CA ILE A 64 4.64 -10.33 0.41
C ILE A 64 4.69 -9.39 1.62
N CYS A 65 5.32 -8.23 1.46
CA CYS A 65 5.06 -7.09 2.35
C CYS A 65 4.98 -5.77 1.57
N THR A 66 4.19 -4.83 2.08
CA THR A 66 4.07 -3.50 1.47
C THR A 66 5.30 -2.65 1.75
N LEU A 67 5.66 -1.78 0.81
CA LEU A 67 6.65 -0.71 0.99
C LEU A 67 6.08 0.59 0.44
N ASP A 68 5.64 1.44 1.36
CA ASP A 68 5.01 2.71 1.03
C ASP A 68 6.03 3.68 0.44
N CYS A 69 5.91 3.93 -0.87
CA CYS A 69 6.90 4.70 -1.61
C CYS A 69 6.61 6.20 -1.47
N GLY A 70 7.51 6.91 -0.82
CA GLY A 70 7.58 8.38 -0.82
C GLY A 70 6.94 9.05 0.38
N THR A 71 7.29 10.33 0.55
CA THR A 71 6.72 11.20 1.58
C THR A 71 5.60 12.03 0.97
N LEU A 72 4.45 12.12 1.65
CA LEU A 72 3.29 12.89 1.19
C LEU A 72 2.48 13.43 2.37
N ASN A 73 1.68 14.47 2.11
CA ASN A 73 0.62 14.87 3.03
C ASN A 73 -0.41 13.75 3.14
N PHE A 74 -0.92 13.49 4.33
CA PHE A 74 -1.81 12.37 4.59
C PHE A 74 -3.07 12.83 5.32
N GLY A 75 -4.11 13.18 4.56
CA GLY A 75 -5.34 13.79 5.08
C GLY A 75 -5.30 15.32 5.12
N ASP A 76 -6.32 15.95 5.72
CA ASP A 76 -6.50 17.41 5.74
C ASP A 76 -5.92 18.11 6.99
N GLY A 77 -5.31 17.33 7.89
CA GLY A 77 -4.71 17.82 9.12
C GLY A 77 -3.21 18.08 8.99
N ASP A 78 -2.52 18.04 10.12
CA ASP A 78 -1.08 18.27 10.22
C ASP A 78 -0.24 17.00 9.96
N TYR A 79 -0.81 15.97 9.34
CA TYR A 79 -0.15 14.66 9.14
C TYR A 79 0.64 14.59 7.83
N ILE A 80 1.85 14.07 7.93
CA ILE A 80 2.72 13.70 6.81
C ILE A 80 3.12 12.25 7.01
N TYR A 81 2.99 11.44 5.96
CA TYR A 81 3.64 10.13 5.92
C TYR A 81 5.09 10.28 5.46
N VAL A 82 6.04 9.75 6.22
CA VAL A 82 7.47 9.91 5.99
C VAL A 82 8.09 8.60 5.50
N SER A 83 8.54 8.62 4.25
CA SER A 83 9.33 7.54 3.63
C SER A 83 10.37 8.15 2.71
N THR A 84 11.47 8.60 3.30
CA THR A 84 12.56 9.28 2.59
C THR A 84 13.27 8.33 1.62
N PRO A 85 13.98 8.84 0.58
CA PRO A 85 14.78 8.01 -0.32
C PRO A 85 15.79 7.09 0.40
N ALA A 86 16.37 7.53 1.53
CA ALA A 86 17.30 6.71 2.30
C ALA A 86 16.58 5.56 3.04
N GLN A 87 15.43 5.85 3.63
CA GLN A 87 14.59 4.84 4.29
C GLN A 87 14.09 3.79 3.30
N LEU A 88 13.61 4.22 2.14
CA LEU A 88 13.14 3.32 1.07
C LEU A 88 14.24 2.39 0.57
N ARG A 89 15.45 2.90 0.33
CA ARG A 89 16.58 2.05 -0.07
C ARG A 89 16.95 1.03 1.01
N ALA A 90 16.91 1.43 2.27
CA ALA A 90 17.18 0.52 3.39
C ALA A 90 16.10 -0.57 3.49
N GLY A 91 14.82 -0.18 3.41
CA GLY A 91 13.69 -1.11 3.43
C GLY A 91 13.70 -2.07 2.25
N ALA A 92 13.82 -1.56 1.02
CA ALA A 92 13.89 -2.36 -0.20
C ALA A 92 15.00 -3.41 -0.14
N ARG A 93 16.21 -3.00 0.26
CA ARG A 93 17.33 -3.93 0.43
C ARG A 93 17.02 -5.00 1.46
N ARG A 94 16.49 -4.61 2.62
CA ARG A 94 16.20 -5.55 3.71
C ARG A 94 15.13 -6.56 3.31
N ILE A 95 14.06 -6.11 2.65
CA ILE A 95 12.98 -6.98 2.16
C ILE A 95 13.53 -8.03 1.19
N THR A 96 14.35 -7.61 0.22
CA THR A 96 15.02 -8.52 -0.72
C THR A 96 15.96 -9.51 -0.01
N GLU A 97 16.75 -9.07 0.98
CA GLU A 97 17.62 -9.94 1.78
C GLU A 97 16.84 -11.01 2.57
N LEU A 98 15.61 -10.72 2.97
CA LEU A 98 14.72 -11.66 3.68
C LEU A 98 14.06 -12.67 2.73
N GLY A 99 14.20 -12.50 1.41
CA GLY A 99 13.51 -13.31 0.41
C GLY A 99 12.00 -13.04 0.33
N VAL A 100 11.55 -11.89 0.84
CA VAL A 100 10.13 -11.46 0.80
C VAL A 100 9.91 -10.59 -0.43
N LYS A 101 8.76 -10.74 -1.10
CA LYS A 101 8.41 -9.93 -2.26
C LYS A 101 7.89 -8.56 -1.82
N ALA A 102 8.47 -7.48 -2.33
CA ALA A 102 7.99 -6.13 -2.04
C ALA A 102 6.78 -5.78 -2.92
N GLU A 103 5.68 -5.33 -2.31
CA GLU A 103 4.61 -4.59 -2.99
C GLU A 103 4.84 -3.09 -2.81
N LEU A 104 5.19 -2.40 -3.89
CA LEU A 104 5.52 -0.98 -3.88
C LEU A 104 4.23 -0.16 -3.97
N GLU A 105 3.84 0.48 -2.88
CA GLU A 105 2.65 1.35 -2.86
C GLU A 105 2.98 2.71 -3.47
N ILE A 106 2.38 2.99 -4.61
CA ILE A 106 2.63 4.18 -5.42
C ILE A 106 1.46 5.16 -5.27
N PHE A 107 1.64 6.16 -4.42
CA PHE A 107 0.66 7.23 -4.18
C PHE A 107 0.78 8.41 -5.14
N ASP A 108 1.87 8.53 -5.90
CA ASP A 108 2.09 9.61 -6.87
C ASP A 108 3.10 9.17 -7.95
N THR A 109 3.12 9.87 -9.08
CA THR A 109 4.06 9.72 -10.20
C THR A 109 5.53 9.85 -9.78
N GLY A 110 5.84 10.72 -8.81
CA GLY A 110 7.18 10.84 -8.23
C GLY A 110 7.62 9.58 -7.49
N HIS A 111 6.67 8.89 -6.83
CA HIS A 111 6.91 7.64 -6.13
C HIS A 111 7.21 6.51 -7.11
N LEU A 112 6.47 6.44 -8.22
CA LEU A 112 6.75 5.51 -9.31
C LEU A 112 8.12 5.76 -9.93
N TRP A 113 8.47 7.02 -10.15
CA TRP A 113 9.77 7.39 -10.69
C TRP A 113 10.91 6.92 -9.78
N PHE A 114 10.76 7.08 -8.47
CA PHE A 114 11.75 6.61 -7.50
C PHE A 114 11.77 5.08 -7.36
N ALA A 115 10.62 4.40 -7.42
CA ALA A 115 10.55 2.94 -7.47
C ALA A 115 11.35 2.37 -8.66
N LYS A 116 11.22 2.98 -9.85
CA LYS A 116 12.02 2.65 -11.03
C LYS A 116 13.51 2.92 -10.83
N GLN A 117 13.86 3.92 -10.02
CA GLN A 117 15.24 4.17 -9.64
C GLN A 117 15.79 3.08 -8.71
N MET A 118 15.03 2.63 -7.71
CA MET A 118 15.44 1.51 -6.84
C MET A 118 15.63 0.20 -7.62
N LEU A 119 14.79 -0.05 -8.63
CA LEU A 119 14.98 -1.16 -9.58
C LEU A 119 16.30 -1.07 -10.34
N LYS A 120 16.63 0.11 -10.89
CA LYS A 120 17.91 0.33 -11.59
C LYS A 120 19.12 0.16 -10.67
N GLU A 121 18.96 0.48 -9.40
CA GLU A 121 19.98 0.30 -8.37
C GLU A 121 20.14 -1.16 -7.92
N GLY A 122 19.29 -2.08 -8.40
CA GLY A 122 19.33 -3.50 -8.06
C GLY A 122 18.92 -3.80 -6.62
N LEU A 123 18.06 -2.96 -6.03
CA LEU A 123 17.62 -3.11 -4.63
C LEU A 123 16.39 -4.00 -4.45
N LEU A 124 15.72 -4.32 -5.56
CA LEU A 124 14.45 -5.02 -5.59
C LEU A 124 14.56 -6.16 -6.61
N GLU A 125 14.08 -7.33 -6.25
CA GLU A 125 13.95 -8.49 -7.13
C GLU A 125 12.46 -8.74 -7.40
N ASP A 126 12.06 -8.63 -8.67
CA ASP A 126 10.68 -8.86 -9.13
C ASP A 126 9.58 -8.21 -8.26
N PRO A 127 9.59 -6.89 -7.98
CA PRO A 127 8.60 -6.29 -7.10
C PRO A 127 7.20 -6.23 -7.75
N LEU A 128 6.17 -6.18 -6.91
CA LEU A 128 4.81 -5.83 -7.31
C LEU A 128 4.61 -4.31 -7.22
N PHE A 129 3.69 -3.76 -8.01
CA PHE A 129 3.35 -2.35 -7.97
C PHE A 129 1.87 -2.16 -7.61
N GLN A 130 1.56 -1.35 -6.61
CA GLN A 130 0.18 -1.00 -6.27
C GLN A 130 -0.06 0.49 -6.52
N ILE A 131 -0.94 0.80 -7.46
CA ILE A 131 -1.37 2.17 -7.76
C ILE A 131 -2.45 2.56 -6.74
N CYS A 132 -2.08 3.46 -5.83
CA CYS A 132 -2.90 3.88 -4.70
C CYS A 132 -3.66 5.17 -5.04
N LEU A 133 -4.98 5.14 -5.10
CA LEU A 133 -5.76 6.27 -5.59
C LEU A 133 -6.81 6.77 -4.59
N GLY A 134 -6.98 8.09 -4.56
CA GLY A 134 -8.03 8.75 -3.78
C GLY A 134 -7.66 9.05 -2.33
N ILE A 135 -6.46 8.68 -1.88
CA ILE A 135 -5.88 9.18 -0.63
C ILE A 135 -5.70 10.70 -0.77
N PRO A 136 -6.19 11.53 0.18
CA PRO A 136 -6.06 12.98 0.08
C PRO A 136 -4.62 13.42 -0.15
N TRP A 137 -4.44 14.30 -1.15
CA TRP A 137 -3.17 14.87 -1.60
C TRP A 137 -2.18 13.89 -2.26
N GLY A 138 -2.57 12.64 -2.47
CA GLY A 138 -1.94 11.74 -3.44
C GLY A 138 -2.61 11.79 -4.81
N ALA A 139 -2.39 10.75 -5.61
CA ALA A 139 -3.00 10.56 -6.92
C ALA A 139 -4.53 10.44 -6.78
N PRO A 140 -5.32 11.26 -7.52
CA PRO A 140 -6.77 11.19 -7.48
C PRO A 140 -7.30 9.89 -8.11
N ALA A 141 -8.45 9.41 -7.59
CA ALA A 141 -9.14 8.22 -8.11
C ALA A 141 -9.97 8.55 -9.36
N ASP A 142 -9.28 8.72 -10.48
CA ASP A 142 -9.87 8.86 -11.81
C ASP A 142 -9.13 8.03 -12.87
N THR A 143 -9.83 7.74 -13.98
CA THR A 143 -9.32 6.92 -15.09
C THR A 143 -8.04 7.48 -15.71
N THR A 144 -7.95 8.80 -15.89
CA THR A 144 -6.81 9.44 -16.56
C THR A 144 -5.56 9.26 -15.73
N THR A 145 -5.68 9.47 -14.41
CA THR A 145 -4.60 9.31 -13.45
C THR A 145 -4.13 7.86 -13.37
N MET A 146 -5.04 6.88 -13.17
CA MET A 146 -4.67 5.47 -13.13
C MET A 146 -3.99 5.04 -14.43
N LYS A 147 -4.54 5.43 -15.58
CA LYS A 147 -3.96 5.10 -16.89
C LYS A 147 -2.56 5.68 -17.04
N ALA A 148 -2.36 6.95 -16.69
CA ALA A 148 -1.06 7.59 -16.80
C ALA A 148 0.00 6.90 -15.93
N MET A 149 -0.35 6.48 -14.72
CA MET A 149 0.54 5.72 -13.84
C MET A 149 0.81 4.31 -14.38
N ALA A 150 -0.23 3.59 -14.82
CA ALA A 150 -0.11 2.25 -15.39
C ALA A 150 0.76 2.24 -16.67
N ASP A 151 0.57 3.20 -17.58
CA ASP A 151 1.37 3.35 -18.79
C ASP A 151 2.86 3.63 -18.48
N ASN A 152 3.18 4.15 -17.29
CA ASN A 152 4.54 4.48 -16.86
C ASN A 152 5.25 3.36 -16.08
N LEU A 153 4.56 2.28 -15.74
CA LEU A 153 5.14 1.12 -15.08
C LEU A 153 6.26 0.48 -15.93
N PRO A 154 7.21 -0.25 -15.31
CA PRO A 154 8.15 -1.05 -16.06
C PRO A 154 7.43 -2.05 -16.99
N PRO A 155 7.96 -2.32 -18.19
CA PRO A 155 7.39 -3.34 -19.07
C PRO A 155 7.32 -4.70 -18.37
N GLY A 156 6.15 -5.35 -18.41
CA GLY A 156 5.93 -6.65 -17.78
C GLY A 156 5.78 -6.62 -16.26
N ALA A 157 5.71 -5.44 -15.64
CA ALA A 157 5.45 -5.34 -14.20
C ALA A 157 4.09 -5.96 -13.83
N THR A 158 4.08 -6.75 -12.77
CA THR A 158 2.83 -7.18 -12.13
C THR A 158 2.35 -6.04 -11.26
N TRP A 159 1.13 -5.55 -11.51
CA TRP A 159 0.59 -4.40 -10.79
C TRP A 159 -0.88 -4.58 -10.42
N ALA A 160 -1.31 -3.87 -9.39
CA ALA A 160 -2.69 -3.75 -8.94
C ALA A 160 -3.09 -2.27 -8.81
N GLY A 161 -4.39 -1.98 -8.86
CA GLY A 161 -4.92 -0.65 -8.56
C GLY A 161 -6.10 -0.73 -7.60
N PHE A 162 -6.21 0.27 -6.72
CA PHE A 162 -7.37 0.41 -5.84
C PHE A 162 -7.81 1.87 -5.69
N GLY A 163 -9.02 2.04 -5.14
CA GLY A 163 -9.55 3.32 -4.70
C GLY A 163 -10.23 3.18 -3.34
N ILE A 164 -10.40 4.29 -2.62
CA ILE A 164 -10.99 4.31 -1.27
C ILE A 164 -12.47 4.68 -1.26
N GLY A 165 -13.20 4.14 -0.29
CA GLY A 165 -14.62 4.38 -0.06
C GLY A 165 -15.44 4.12 -1.33
N ARG A 166 -16.20 5.12 -1.76
CA ARG A 166 -17.10 5.01 -2.92
C ARG A 166 -16.39 4.72 -4.26
N THR A 167 -15.08 4.95 -4.35
CA THR A 167 -14.32 4.72 -5.60
C THR A 167 -13.70 3.33 -5.67
N GLN A 168 -13.80 2.50 -4.62
CA GLN A 168 -13.26 1.13 -4.60
C GLN A 168 -13.72 0.31 -5.82
N MET A 169 -15.03 0.12 -6.01
CA MET A 169 -15.55 -0.69 -7.11
C MET A 169 -15.31 -0.08 -8.51
N PRO A 170 -15.45 1.25 -8.72
CA PRO A 170 -15.01 1.87 -9.97
C PRO A 170 -13.53 1.63 -10.30
N MET A 171 -12.63 1.67 -9.31
CA MET A 171 -11.19 1.45 -9.54
C MET A 171 -10.86 -0.03 -9.75
N VAL A 172 -11.59 -0.97 -9.15
CA VAL A 172 -11.53 -2.41 -9.49
C VAL A 172 -11.78 -2.60 -11.00
N ALA A 173 -12.90 -2.07 -11.51
CA ALA A 173 -13.23 -2.17 -12.93
C ALA A 173 -12.18 -1.49 -13.82
N GLN A 174 -11.69 -0.31 -13.41
CA GLN A 174 -10.70 0.43 -14.17
C GLN A 174 -9.34 -0.28 -14.25
N ALA A 175 -8.87 -0.87 -13.14
CA ALA A 175 -7.62 -1.62 -13.12
C ALA A 175 -7.70 -2.83 -14.04
N MET A 176 -8.80 -3.58 -14.00
CA MET A 176 -9.05 -4.70 -14.92
C MET A 176 -9.01 -4.27 -16.39
N LEU A 177 -9.68 -3.16 -16.75
CA LEU A 177 -9.67 -2.64 -18.12
C LEU A 177 -8.28 -2.20 -18.60
N LEU A 178 -7.38 -1.86 -17.69
CA LEU A 178 -5.99 -1.50 -17.97
C LEU A 178 -5.03 -2.69 -17.89
N GLY A 179 -5.52 -3.90 -17.60
CA GLY A 179 -4.71 -5.11 -17.48
C GLY A 179 -3.97 -5.26 -16.16
N GLY A 180 -4.43 -4.58 -15.10
CA GLY A 180 -3.93 -4.73 -13.73
C GLY A 180 -4.76 -5.71 -12.90
N ASN A 181 -4.21 -6.07 -11.74
CA ASN A 181 -4.92 -6.76 -10.67
C ASN A 181 -5.74 -5.75 -9.84
N VAL A 182 -6.54 -6.26 -8.90
CA VAL A 182 -7.45 -5.44 -8.10
C VAL A 182 -7.24 -5.66 -6.61
N ARG A 183 -7.55 -4.62 -5.82
CA ARG A 183 -7.59 -4.70 -4.36
C ARG A 183 -8.94 -4.18 -3.85
N VAL A 184 -9.51 -4.92 -2.90
CA VAL A 184 -10.71 -4.56 -2.15
C VAL A 184 -10.54 -4.97 -0.70
N GLY A 185 -11.32 -4.37 0.19
CA GLY A 185 -11.31 -4.71 1.60
C GLY A 185 -11.87 -3.60 2.47
N LEU A 186 -12.10 -3.94 3.73
CA LEU A 186 -12.58 -3.02 4.76
C LEU A 186 -11.57 -1.93 5.12
N GLU A 187 -10.28 -2.17 4.85
CA GLU A 187 -9.23 -1.16 4.97
C GLU A 187 -9.53 0.06 4.09
N ASP A 188 -9.99 -0.17 2.86
CA ASP A 188 -10.22 0.89 1.90
C ASP A 188 -11.68 1.37 1.89
N ASN A 189 -12.65 0.51 2.28
CA ASN A 189 -14.08 0.82 2.21
C ASN A 189 -14.92 0.01 3.20
N ILE A 190 -15.69 0.71 4.04
CA ILE A 190 -16.57 0.09 5.04
C ILE A 190 -18.01 -0.16 4.54
N TRP A 191 -18.34 0.21 3.30
CA TRP A 191 -19.71 0.18 2.76
C TRP A 191 -19.84 -0.76 1.56
N LEU A 192 -20.82 -1.67 1.58
CA LEU A 192 -21.17 -2.45 0.40
C LEU A 192 -21.97 -1.56 -0.56
N ASP A 193 -23.04 -0.96 -0.05
CA ASP A 193 -23.89 0.03 -0.72
C ASP A 193 -24.08 1.25 0.19
N LYS A 194 -24.73 2.31 -0.32
CA LYS A 194 -24.97 3.52 0.47
C LYS A 194 -25.75 3.21 1.76
N GLY A 195 -25.06 3.31 2.89
CA GLY A 195 -25.62 3.02 4.22
C GLY A 195 -25.72 1.54 4.56
N VAL A 196 -25.17 0.65 3.73
CA VAL A 196 -25.13 -0.80 3.97
C VAL A 196 -23.69 -1.20 4.32
N PRO A 197 -23.41 -1.60 5.57
CA PRO A 197 -22.07 -2.03 5.97
C PRO A 197 -21.58 -3.23 5.16
N ALA A 198 -20.28 -3.27 4.88
CA ALA A 198 -19.63 -4.39 4.22
C ALA A 198 -19.00 -5.39 5.20
N SER A 199 -18.78 -6.60 4.72
CA SER A 199 -17.70 -7.49 5.18
C SER A 199 -16.64 -7.61 4.09
N ASN A 200 -15.41 -8.04 4.45
CA ASN A 200 -14.38 -8.33 3.43
C ASN A 200 -14.91 -9.32 2.36
N GLY A 201 -15.58 -10.40 2.77
CA GLY A 201 -16.18 -11.37 1.85
C GLY A 201 -17.17 -10.75 0.87
N SER A 202 -18.07 -9.87 1.34
CA SER A 202 -19.04 -9.19 0.45
C SER A 202 -18.39 -8.25 -0.57
N LEU A 203 -17.25 -7.63 -0.23
CA LEU A 203 -16.52 -6.79 -1.17
C LEU A 203 -15.76 -7.64 -2.20
N VAL A 204 -15.20 -8.77 -1.77
CA VAL A 204 -14.57 -9.75 -2.66
C VAL A 204 -15.60 -10.32 -3.65
N GLU A 205 -16.77 -10.75 -3.18
CA GLU A 205 -17.87 -11.23 -4.04
C GLU A 205 -18.25 -10.19 -5.09
N ARG A 206 -18.40 -8.91 -4.67
CA ARG A 206 -18.73 -7.83 -5.60
C ARG A 206 -17.61 -7.56 -6.62
N ALA A 207 -16.35 -7.67 -6.23
CA ALA A 207 -15.23 -7.54 -7.15
C ALA A 207 -15.21 -8.69 -8.17
N ILE A 208 -15.46 -9.93 -7.73
CA ILE A 208 -15.57 -11.10 -8.61
C ILE A 208 -16.70 -10.91 -9.62
N GLU A 209 -17.88 -10.44 -9.20
CA GLU A 209 -18.99 -10.16 -10.10
C GLU A 209 -18.66 -9.12 -11.20
N ILE A 210 -17.78 -8.16 -10.89
CA ILE A 210 -17.30 -7.18 -11.88
C ILE A 210 -16.32 -7.84 -12.85
N ILE A 211 -15.46 -8.74 -12.38
CA ILE A 211 -14.40 -9.40 -13.17
C ILE A 211 -14.97 -10.45 -14.12
N GLU A 212 -16.00 -11.18 -13.70
CA GLU A 212 -16.56 -12.30 -14.48
C GLU A 212 -17.56 -11.88 -15.57
N ARG A 213 -17.93 -10.60 -15.65
CA ARG A 213 -18.91 -10.05 -16.60
C ARG A 213 -18.27 -9.36 -17.79
#